data_AF-A0A9W8Z054-F1
#
_entry.id   AF-A0A9W8Z054-F1
#
_cell.length_a   1.000
_cell.length_b   1.000
_cell.length_c   1.000
_cell.angle_alpha   90.00
_cell.angle_beta   90.00
_cell.angle_gamma   90.00
#
_symmetry.space_group_name_H-M   'P 1'
#
loop_
_entity.id
_entity.type
_entity.pdbx_description
1 polymer ?
#
loop_
_entity_poly.entity_id
_entity_poly.type
_entity_poly.pdbx_seq_one_letter_code
_entity_poly.pdbx_strand_id
1 'polypeptide(L)'
;MLAFVYRLSRPSNEQIAAFTATALSNGTSLFAPTTILISLDGFRADFLYRNLTPTLNQFVAEGISPKYMLPSFPSVTFPNHYTMATGMYPEAHGIVGNTFWDPGLQREFYYTDPERSLQPYWWGGEPLWVTAEKQSVRTAVHMWPGSEAHIENQQIAYVDKYNGSEVLDRKVDRIMDLLDVPGPLDIGAKANTPRPQLIAAYVPNVDGDGHRYGPNSTQIRQTISDADAMLGSILKGLQQRNLTNIVNVVVVSDHGMATTDVSRMIQLEDLIDPDELSHIDGWPLYGLRPKNQDRLYPLYDKLLREHGDNPNIEIHLRENMPERYHFSNNDRIAPLWIIPKAGWAIVTKSEFNVEESRKKGEVYHPRGLHGYDHEHPLMRAIFIARGPAFPHTPGSRMEPFQNIELYNIICDSIGLTPSLNNGTLRLPLRPVGLHNDDEDTVNETPNDPVGVHSVTSTLPSAAMMSAIMSSLSSLAASATGLDDETASAPSATSSAPAATSSKPAHKHWWDWFTDEAEKIEDWVDDFVHKHNPLEDDKGKQDS
;
A
#
# COMPACT_ATOMS: atom_id res chain seq x y z
N MET A 1 5.77 -3.51 53.17
CA MET A 1 5.37 -3.02 51.83
C MET A 1 6.03 -3.79 50.68
N LEU A 2 7.34 -4.09 50.70
CA LEU A 2 8.00 -4.85 49.61
C LEU A 2 7.41 -6.23 49.32
N ALA A 3 7.06 -7.02 50.35
CA ALA A 3 6.45 -8.34 50.16
C ALA A 3 5.02 -8.29 49.59
N PHE A 4 4.33 -7.15 49.71
CA PHE A 4 2.98 -6.95 49.19
C PHE A 4 3.02 -6.53 47.71
N VAL A 5 4.03 -5.75 47.31
CA VAL A 5 4.29 -5.38 45.90
C VAL A 5 4.86 -6.56 45.10
N TYR A 6 5.66 -7.44 45.73
CA TYR A 6 6.17 -8.66 45.10
C TYR A 6 5.07 -9.69 44.80
N ARG A 7 3.94 -9.65 45.52
CA ARG A 7 2.79 -10.54 45.30
C ARG A 7 1.87 -10.10 44.17
N LEU A 8 1.90 -8.82 43.78
CA LEU A 8 1.06 -8.24 42.71
C LEU A 8 1.72 -8.27 41.32
N SER A 9 2.99 -8.70 41.24
CA SER A 9 3.78 -8.76 40.00
C SER A 9 3.97 -10.18 39.46
N ARG A 10 3.47 -11.20 40.15
CA ARG A 10 3.48 -12.59 39.67
C ARG A 10 2.16 -12.93 38.99
N PRO A 11 2.19 -13.54 37.79
CA PRO A 11 0.97 -14.05 37.16
C PRO A 11 0.26 -15.04 38.10
N SER A 12 -1.08 -15.08 38.01
CA SER A 12 -1.88 -16.02 38.81
C SER A 12 -1.54 -17.47 38.42
N ASN A 13 -1.84 -18.43 39.30
CA ASN A 13 -1.61 -19.86 39.00
C ASN A 13 -2.35 -20.32 37.74
N GLU A 14 -3.53 -19.77 37.46
CA GLU A 14 -4.29 -20.05 36.24
C GLU A 14 -3.62 -19.46 35.00
N GLN A 15 -3.09 -18.23 35.09
CA GLN A 15 -2.33 -17.60 33.99
C GLN A 15 -1.05 -18.36 33.69
N ILE A 16 -0.34 -18.83 34.73
CA ILE A 16 0.85 -19.66 34.57
C ILE A 16 0.47 -20.99 33.90
N ALA A 17 -0.59 -21.66 34.36
CA ALA A 17 -1.03 -22.92 33.78
C ALA A 17 -1.40 -22.77 32.29
N ALA A 18 -2.17 -21.73 31.94
CA ALA A 18 -2.55 -21.42 30.57
C ALA A 18 -1.32 -21.12 29.68
N PHE A 19 -0.37 -20.31 30.18
CA PHE A 19 0.88 -20.03 29.48
C PHE A 19 1.70 -21.31 29.24
N THR A 20 1.89 -22.13 30.28
CA THR A 20 2.70 -23.35 30.16
C THR A 20 2.09 -24.41 29.26
N ALA A 21 0.77 -24.42 29.08
CA ALA A 21 0.08 -25.43 28.26
C ALA A 21 0.38 -25.29 26.76
N THR A 22 0.73 -24.09 26.30
CA THR A 22 1.00 -23.80 24.89
C THR A 22 2.42 -23.32 24.63
N ALA A 23 3.21 -23.09 25.68
CA ALA A 23 4.57 -22.59 25.54
C ALA A 23 5.55 -23.66 25.04
N LEU A 24 6.48 -23.23 24.19
CA LEU A 24 7.60 -24.01 23.70
C LEU A 24 8.92 -23.51 24.32
N SER A 25 9.87 -24.42 24.53
CA SER A 25 11.17 -24.09 25.13
C SER A 25 12.25 -24.02 24.06
N ASN A 26 13.03 -22.95 24.06
CA ASN A 26 14.25 -22.87 23.25
C ASN A 26 15.48 -23.43 23.98
N GLY A 27 15.31 -23.95 25.20
CA GLY A 27 16.36 -24.48 26.07
C GLY A 27 16.79 -23.51 27.19
N THR A 28 16.55 -22.21 27.03
CA THR A 28 16.88 -21.19 28.05
C THR A 28 15.66 -20.47 28.61
N SER A 29 14.57 -20.40 27.84
CA SER A 29 13.36 -19.64 28.15
C SER A 29 12.13 -20.32 27.54
N LEU A 30 10.96 -20.05 28.12
CA LEU A 30 9.66 -20.45 27.58
C LEU A 30 9.04 -19.34 26.75
N PHE A 31 8.57 -19.70 25.56
CA PHE A 31 7.90 -18.83 24.61
C PHE A 31 6.46 -19.29 24.43
N ALA A 32 5.50 -18.43 24.74
CA ALA A 32 4.13 -18.61 24.26
C ALA A 32 4.09 -18.58 22.72
N PRO A 33 2.98 -19.02 22.09
CA PRO A 33 2.78 -18.82 20.65
C PRO A 33 3.14 -17.39 20.26
N THR A 34 4.11 -17.26 19.37
CA THR A 34 4.74 -15.99 18.98
C THR A 34 4.80 -15.90 17.47
N THR A 35 4.37 -14.77 16.91
CA THR A 35 4.38 -14.51 15.47
C THR A 35 5.10 -13.19 15.17
N ILE A 36 6.04 -13.26 14.23
CA ILE A 36 6.65 -12.10 13.58
C ILE A 36 5.95 -11.91 12.25
N LEU A 37 5.33 -10.75 12.06
CA LEU A 37 4.67 -10.32 10.83
C LEU A 37 5.51 -9.22 10.18
N ILE A 38 6.02 -9.46 8.98
CA ILE A 38 6.88 -8.53 8.24
C ILE A 38 6.16 -8.10 6.97
N SER A 39 5.93 -6.80 6.80
CA SER A 39 5.42 -6.23 5.54
C SER A 39 6.57 -5.61 4.75
N LEU A 40 6.80 -6.10 3.53
CA LEU A 40 7.70 -5.52 2.55
C LEU A 40 6.87 -4.65 1.60
N ASP A 41 6.80 -3.34 1.85
CA ASP A 41 5.93 -2.41 1.10
C ASP A 41 6.25 -2.46 -0.40
N GLY A 42 5.20 -2.50 -1.24
CA GLY A 42 5.33 -2.48 -2.69
C GLY A 42 6.05 -3.70 -3.30
N PHE A 43 6.30 -4.74 -2.50
CA PHE A 43 6.95 -5.97 -2.98
C PHE A 43 5.98 -6.76 -3.87
N ARG A 44 6.06 -6.51 -5.17
CA ARG A 44 5.24 -7.16 -6.19
C ARG A 44 5.56 -8.66 -6.30
N ALA A 45 4.54 -9.49 -6.46
CA ALA A 45 4.68 -10.95 -6.41
C ALA A 45 5.75 -11.53 -7.38
N ASP A 46 5.88 -10.99 -8.60
CA ASP A 46 6.86 -11.49 -9.57
C ASP A 46 8.32 -11.17 -9.21
N PHE A 47 8.58 -10.33 -8.22
CA PHE A 47 9.94 -10.03 -7.78
C PHE A 47 10.64 -11.29 -7.23
N LEU A 48 9.87 -12.26 -6.70
CA LEU A 48 10.38 -13.58 -6.29
C LEU A 48 11.08 -14.33 -7.43
N TYR A 49 10.65 -14.11 -8.67
CA TYR A 49 11.11 -14.86 -9.85
C TYR A 49 12.27 -14.19 -10.60
N ARG A 50 12.79 -13.08 -10.07
CA ARG A 50 13.86 -12.28 -10.71
C ARG A 50 15.28 -12.75 -10.39
N ASN A 51 15.42 -13.86 -9.66
CA ASN A 51 16.70 -14.37 -9.18
C ASN A 51 17.48 -13.35 -8.32
N LEU A 52 16.74 -12.58 -7.50
CA LEU A 52 17.28 -11.58 -6.58
C LEU A 52 17.07 -11.93 -5.10
N THR A 53 16.19 -12.90 -4.83
CA THR A 53 15.67 -13.18 -3.50
C THR A 53 15.88 -14.64 -3.08
N PRO A 54 17.14 -15.10 -2.95
CA PRO A 54 17.42 -16.49 -2.58
C PRO A 54 16.80 -16.87 -1.23
N THR A 55 16.77 -15.96 -0.25
CA THR A 55 16.21 -16.24 1.08
C THR A 55 14.70 -16.43 1.02
N LEU A 56 13.97 -15.51 0.39
CA LEU A 56 12.52 -15.62 0.22
C LEU A 56 12.14 -16.86 -0.60
N ASN A 57 12.90 -17.19 -1.65
CA ASN A 57 12.66 -18.40 -2.44
C ASN A 57 12.88 -19.67 -1.61
N GLN A 58 13.91 -19.71 -0.75
CA GLN A 58 14.08 -20.79 0.21
C GLN A 58 12.92 -20.81 1.24
N PHE A 59 12.46 -19.65 1.69
CA PHE A 59 11.35 -19.53 2.62
C PHE A 59 10.03 -20.03 2.02
N VAL A 60 9.79 -19.81 0.72
CA VAL A 60 8.68 -20.42 -0.04
C VAL A 60 8.84 -21.95 -0.10
N ALA A 61 10.03 -22.44 -0.47
CA ALA A 61 10.31 -23.88 -0.58
C ALA A 61 10.19 -24.63 0.75
N GLU A 62 10.37 -23.95 1.88
CA GLU A 62 10.26 -24.51 3.22
C GLU A 62 8.94 -24.18 3.93
N GLY A 63 8.12 -23.31 3.34
CA GLY A 63 6.93 -22.72 3.95
C GLY A 63 5.62 -23.11 3.26
N ILE A 64 4.59 -22.31 3.52
CA ILE A 64 3.28 -22.35 2.86
C ILE A 64 2.95 -20.96 2.29
N SER A 65 2.51 -20.91 1.04
CA SER A 65 2.21 -19.64 0.34
C SER A 65 1.29 -19.86 -0.87
N PRO A 66 0.45 -18.88 -1.25
CA PRO A 66 -0.09 -18.82 -2.59
C PRO A 66 0.98 -18.33 -3.58
N LYS A 67 0.71 -18.42 -4.89
CA LYS A 67 1.57 -17.78 -5.90
C LYS A 67 1.59 -16.25 -5.78
N TYR A 68 0.50 -15.69 -5.27
CA TYR A 68 0.32 -14.28 -4.97
C TYR A 68 -0.86 -14.09 -4.02
N MET A 69 -0.86 -12.97 -3.32
CA MET A 69 -1.99 -12.47 -2.54
C MET A 69 -2.61 -11.28 -3.30
N LEU A 70 -3.93 -11.17 -3.28
CA LEU A 70 -4.65 -10.04 -3.85
C LEU A 70 -4.75 -8.93 -2.78
N PRO A 71 -4.36 -7.68 -3.08
CA PRO A 71 -4.67 -6.56 -2.19
C PRO A 71 -6.17 -6.27 -2.18
N SER A 72 -6.60 -5.36 -1.32
CA SER A 72 -7.91 -4.70 -1.38
C SER A 72 -7.84 -3.49 -2.30
N PHE A 73 -8.99 -3.09 -2.86
CA PHE A 73 -9.10 -1.88 -3.66
C PHE A 73 -9.39 -0.65 -2.78
N PRO A 74 -8.74 0.50 -3.01
CA PRO A 74 -7.60 0.71 -3.91
C PRO A 74 -6.31 0.08 -3.37
N SER A 75 -5.43 -0.39 -4.27
CA SER A 75 -4.17 -1.06 -3.92
C SER A 75 -3.07 -0.08 -3.45
N VAL A 76 -3.39 0.71 -2.43
CA VAL A 76 -2.51 1.72 -1.80
C VAL A 76 -2.20 1.39 -0.35
N THR A 77 -1.11 1.95 0.15
CA THR A 77 -0.45 1.56 1.40
C THR A 77 -1.32 1.58 2.65
N PHE A 78 -1.91 2.73 3.01
CA PHE A 78 -2.63 2.85 4.29
C PHE A 78 -3.90 1.98 4.34
N PRO A 79 -4.77 1.97 3.31
CA PRO A 79 -5.88 1.04 3.24
C PRO A 79 -5.45 -0.42 3.37
N ASN A 80 -4.45 -0.88 2.62
CA ASN A 80 -4.08 -2.30 2.60
C ASN A 80 -3.35 -2.76 3.86
N HIS A 81 -2.47 -1.94 4.43
CA HIS A 81 -1.86 -2.27 5.71
C HIS A 81 -2.89 -2.33 6.84
N TYR A 82 -3.90 -1.46 6.81
CA TYR A 82 -4.94 -1.47 7.83
C TYR A 82 -5.99 -2.57 7.59
N THR A 83 -6.28 -2.93 6.33
CA THR A 83 -7.01 -4.16 5.98
C THR A 83 -6.31 -5.38 6.54
N MET A 84 -5.01 -5.54 6.30
CA MET A 84 -4.22 -6.65 6.85
C MET A 84 -4.26 -6.71 8.37
N ALA A 85 -4.30 -5.55 9.02
CA ALA A 85 -4.38 -5.44 10.48
C ALA A 85 -5.79 -5.71 11.04
N THR A 86 -6.87 -5.57 10.27
CA THR A 86 -8.27 -5.63 10.78
C THR A 86 -9.10 -6.75 10.15
N GLY A 87 -8.68 -7.29 9.02
CA GLY A 87 -9.43 -8.21 8.17
C GLY A 87 -10.64 -7.57 7.50
N MET A 88 -10.70 -6.24 7.48
CA MET A 88 -11.84 -5.49 6.95
C MET A 88 -11.51 -4.84 5.60
N TYR A 89 -12.50 -4.68 4.75
CA TYR A 89 -12.36 -3.86 3.55
C TYR A 89 -12.18 -2.36 3.88
N PRO A 90 -11.55 -1.58 2.99
CA PRO A 90 -11.40 -0.12 3.15
C PRO A 90 -12.70 0.62 3.45
N GLU A 91 -13.80 0.24 2.81
CA GLU A 91 -15.11 0.84 3.10
C GLU A 91 -15.60 0.59 4.53
N ALA A 92 -15.20 -0.53 5.15
CA ALA A 92 -15.67 -0.95 6.45
C ALA A 92 -14.80 -0.40 7.60
N HIS A 93 -13.47 -0.40 7.46
CA HIS A 93 -12.59 0.17 8.48
C HIS A 93 -12.37 1.69 8.31
N GLY A 94 -12.78 2.27 7.19
CA GLY A 94 -12.87 3.71 6.97
C GLY A 94 -11.58 4.41 6.55
N ILE A 95 -10.51 3.67 6.27
CA ILE A 95 -9.28 4.21 5.67
C ILE A 95 -9.35 3.88 4.18
N VAL A 96 -9.91 4.80 3.40
CA VAL A 96 -10.32 4.55 2.00
C VAL A 96 -9.29 5.00 0.96
N GLY A 97 -8.21 5.64 1.41
CA GLY A 97 -7.11 6.11 0.59
C GLY A 97 -6.02 6.71 1.47
N ASN A 98 -4.89 7.11 0.86
CA ASN A 98 -3.85 7.87 1.55
C ASN A 98 -4.25 9.34 1.78
N THR A 99 -5.22 9.83 1.00
CA THR A 99 -5.85 11.15 1.15
C THR A 99 -7.35 11.03 0.88
N PHE A 100 -8.18 11.62 1.75
CA PHE A 100 -9.63 11.69 1.53
C PHE A 100 -10.30 12.73 2.44
N TRP A 101 -11.42 13.28 1.97
CA TRP A 101 -12.30 14.12 2.76
C TRP A 101 -13.42 13.32 3.44
N ASP A 102 -13.67 13.57 4.72
CA ASP A 102 -14.84 13.08 5.45
C ASP A 102 -15.89 14.18 5.57
N PRO A 103 -17.05 14.04 4.89
CA PRO A 103 -18.09 15.07 4.90
C PRO A 103 -18.79 15.23 6.25
N GLY A 104 -18.84 14.17 7.08
CA GLY A 104 -19.47 14.21 8.40
C GLY A 104 -18.60 14.93 9.42
N LEU A 105 -17.29 14.69 9.38
CA LEU A 105 -16.32 15.34 10.26
C LEU A 105 -15.88 16.72 9.76
N GLN A 106 -16.09 17.00 8.48
CA GLN A 106 -15.54 18.16 7.77
C GLN A 106 -14.02 18.27 7.95
N ARG A 107 -13.33 17.16 7.75
CA ARG A 107 -11.87 17.04 7.90
C ARG A 107 -11.28 16.25 6.76
N GLU A 108 -10.03 16.54 6.48
CA GLU A 108 -9.21 15.82 5.51
C GLU A 108 -8.26 14.87 6.25
N PHE A 109 -8.24 13.62 5.83
CA PHE A 109 -7.19 12.68 6.16
C PHE A 109 -6.02 12.87 5.19
N TYR A 110 -4.81 12.97 5.72
CA TYR A 110 -3.59 13.09 4.94
C TYR A 110 -2.47 12.29 5.60
N TYR A 111 -2.06 11.18 4.98
CA TYR A 111 -1.26 10.15 5.64
C TYR A 111 0.08 10.63 6.22
N THR A 112 0.78 11.56 5.55
CA THR A 112 2.07 12.11 6.01
C THR A 112 1.96 13.30 6.97
N ASP A 113 0.75 13.68 7.38
CA ASP A 113 0.53 14.69 8.42
C ASP A 113 0.03 13.98 9.68
N PRO A 114 0.90 13.62 10.65
CA PRO A 114 0.51 12.88 11.84
C PRO A 114 -0.49 13.62 12.72
N GLU A 115 -0.51 14.96 12.69
CA GLU A 115 -1.49 15.73 13.44
C GLU A 115 -2.90 15.50 12.90
N ARG A 116 -3.02 15.25 11.58
CA ARG A 116 -4.27 14.86 10.94
C ARG A 116 -4.50 13.36 11.00
N SER A 117 -3.56 12.53 10.55
CA SER A 117 -3.77 11.11 10.27
C SER A 117 -3.84 10.22 11.51
N LEU A 118 -3.16 10.56 12.61
CA LEU A 118 -3.15 9.71 13.82
C LEU A 118 -4.35 9.91 14.73
N GLN A 119 -5.31 10.73 14.33
CA GLN A 119 -6.50 10.98 15.13
C GLN A 119 -7.42 9.75 15.14
N PRO A 120 -7.89 9.29 16.32
CA PRO A 120 -8.56 8.00 16.45
C PRO A 120 -9.89 7.89 15.71
N TYR A 121 -10.56 9.01 15.42
CA TYR A 121 -11.83 9.02 14.70
C TYR A 121 -11.71 8.58 13.23
N TRP A 122 -10.50 8.47 12.68
CA TRP A 122 -10.27 7.89 11.35
C TRP A 122 -10.32 6.37 11.34
N TRP A 123 -9.87 5.73 12.42
CA TRP A 123 -9.48 4.34 12.44
C TRP A 123 -10.61 3.48 13.01
N GLY A 124 -11.46 2.95 12.13
CA GLY A 124 -12.50 2.00 12.49
C GLY A 124 -11.97 0.58 12.65
N GLY A 125 -12.83 -0.35 13.08
CA GLY A 125 -12.45 -1.74 13.29
C GLY A 125 -11.47 -1.97 14.44
N GLU A 126 -11.10 -3.22 14.65
CA GLU A 126 -10.20 -3.63 15.73
C GLU A 126 -8.92 -4.26 15.15
N PRO A 127 -7.79 -3.53 15.14
CA PRO A 127 -6.56 -4.06 14.55
C PRO A 127 -5.91 -5.13 15.44
N LEU A 128 -5.04 -5.97 14.84
CA LEU A 128 -4.38 -7.11 15.48
C LEU A 128 -3.80 -6.80 16.87
N TRP A 129 -3.13 -5.66 17.01
CA TRP A 129 -2.52 -5.25 18.28
C TRP A 129 -3.58 -4.89 19.34
N VAL A 130 -4.71 -4.31 18.96
CA VAL A 130 -5.82 -4.06 19.90
C VAL A 130 -6.46 -5.38 20.32
N THR A 131 -6.73 -6.27 19.37
CA THR A 131 -7.30 -7.61 19.62
C THR A 131 -6.43 -8.44 20.56
N ALA A 132 -5.12 -8.42 20.34
CA ALA A 132 -4.14 -9.09 21.17
C ALA A 132 -4.11 -8.51 22.60
N GLU A 133 -3.97 -7.19 22.74
CA GLU A 133 -3.84 -6.55 24.05
C GLU A 133 -5.12 -6.70 24.89
N LYS A 134 -6.31 -6.65 24.27
CA LYS A 134 -7.60 -6.96 24.94
C LYS A 134 -7.64 -8.39 25.49
N GLN A 135 -6.94 -9.32 24.85
CA GLN A 135 -6.83 -10.73 25.24
C GLN A 135 -5.57 -11.02 26.05
N SER A 136 -4.93 -9.97 26.61
CA SER A 136 -3.70 -10.07 27.42
C SER A 136 -2.49 -10.67 26.69
N VAL A 137 -2.49 -10.61 25.36
CA VAL A 137 -1.36 -10.98 24.50
C VAL A 137 -0.60 -9.71 24.13
N ARG A 138 0.67 -9.65 24.52
CA ARG A 138 1.47 -8.42 24.41
C ARG A 138 2.03 -8.25 23.01
N THR A 139 2.06 -7.01 22.55
CA THR A 139 2.39 -6.70 21.16
C THR A 139 3.49 -5.66 21.03
N ALA A 140 4.30 -5.81 19.99
CA ALA A 140 5.25 -4.81 19.54
C ALA A 140 4.96 -4.48 18.09
N VAL A 141 4.72 -3.20 17.81
CA VAL A 141 4.44 -2.73 16.46
C VAL A 141 5.51 -1.71 16.07
N HIS A 142 6.27 -2.06 15.04
CA HIS A 142 7.37 -1.29 14.52
C HIS A 142 6.96 -0.69 13.17
N MET A 143 6.48 0.57 13.22
CA MET A 143 6.15 1.43 12.07
C MET A 143 4.93 1.02 11.20
N TRP A 144 4.05 0.14 11.67
CA TRP A 144 2.88 -0.26 10.89
C TRP A 144 1.83 0.88 10.79
N PRO A 145 1.25 1.16 9.60
CA PRO A 145 0.20 2.17 9.47
C PRO A 145 -0.98 1.98 10.44
N GLY A 146 -1.30 3.04 11.20
CA GLY A 146 -2.36 3.04 12.21
C GLY A 146 -1.91 2.61 13.61
N SER A 147 -0.70 2.08 13.79
CA SER A 147 -0.22 1.65 15.11
C SER A 147 0.02 2.78 16.10
N GLU A 148 0.32 3.99 15.60
CA GLU A 148 0.48 5.20 16.41
C GLU A 148 -0.85 5.92 16.70
N ALA A 149 -1.94 5.50 16.03
CA ALA A 149 -3.26 6.00 16.32
C ALA A 149 -3.77 5.35 17.61
N HIS A 150 -4.28 6.16 18.55
CA HIS A 150 -4.78 5.67 19.84
C HIS A 150 -6.16 5.00 19.67
N ILE A 151 -6.18 3.81 19.09
CA ILE A 151 -7.39 3.09 18.70
C ILE A 151 -8.03 2.42 19.92
N GLU A 152 -9.34 2.65 20.09
CA GLU A 152 -10.16 2.08 21.18
C GLU A 152 -9.61 2.27 22.60
N ASN A 153 -8.80 3.32 22.82
CA ASN A 153 -8.11 3.59 24.09
C ASN A 153 -7.23 2.42 24.59
N GLN A 154 -6.77 1.56 23.69
CA GLN A 154 -5.92 0.43 24.05
C GLN A 154 -4.45 0.85 24.01
N GLN A 155 -3.72 0.53 25.07
CA GLN A 155 -2.27 0.71 25.12
C GLN A 155 -1.58 -0.55 24.58
N ILE A 156 -0.67 -0.33 23.63
CA ILE A 156 0.21 -1.35 23.02
C ILE A 156 1.50 -1.40 23.85
N ALA A 157 2.06 -2.59 24.08
CA ALA A 157 3.26 -2.72 24.92
C ALA A 157 4.49 -2.01 24.33
N TYR A 158 4.68 -2.08 23.01
CA TYR A 158 5.72 -1.35 22.29
C TYR A 158 5.17 -0.79 20.97
N VAL A 159 5.36 0.51 20.75
CA VAL A 159 5.07 1.18 19.48
C VAL A 159 6.27 2.02 19.13
N ASP A 160 6.87 1.73 17.99
CA ASP A 160 7.94 2.56 17.45
C ASP A 160 7.35 3.47 16.36
N LYS A 161 7.65 4.77 16.46
CA LYS A 161 7.18 5.77 15.49
C LYS A 161 7.75 5.52 14.11
N TYR A 162 7.00 5.87 13.08
CA TYR A 162 7.50 5.82 11.71
C TYR A 162 8.81 6.62 11.55
N ASN A 163 9.81 5.98 10.95
CA ASN A 163 11.06 6.60 10.53
C ASN A 163 11.51 5.96 9.21
N GLY A 164 11.22 6.64 8.10
CA GLY A 164 11.55 6.16 6.74
C GLY A 164 13.06 6.06 6.47
N SER A 165 13.89 6.71 7.28
CA SER A 165 15.36 6.72 7.14
C SER A 165 16.05 5.60 7.94
N GLU A 166 15.30 4.74 8.63
CA GLU A 166 15.89 3.62 9.38
C GLU A 166 16.46 2.55 8.45
N VAL A 167 17.73 2.23 8.64
CA VAL A 167 18.43 1.16 7.90
C VAL A 167 17.93 -0.23 8.31
N LEU A 168 17.95 -1.18 7.37
CA LEU A 168 17.38 -2.53 7.56
C LEU A 168 18.01 -3.30 8.74
N ASP A 169 19.31 -3.17 8.97
CA ASP A 169 20.00 -3.84 10.09
C ASP A 169 19.44 -3.41 11.46
N ARG A 170 19.07 -2.14 11.62
CA ARG A 170 18.44 -1.65 12.86
C ARG A 170 17.08 -2.30 13.10
N LYS A 171 16.32 -2.58 12.03
CA LYS A 171 15.05 -3.30 12.11
C LYS A 171 15.27 -4.75 12.55
N VAL A 172 16.30 -5.40 12.02
CA VAL A 172 16.68 -6.76 12.46
C VAL A 172 17.02 -6.76 13.95
N ASP A 173 17.91 -5.85 14.38
CA ASP A 173 18.30 -5.70 15.79
C ASP A 173 17.07 -5.48 16.67
N ARG A 174 16.18 -4.58 16.26
CA ARG A 174 14.95 -4.27 17.00
C ARG A 174 14.06 -5.49 17.18
N ILE A 175 13.84 -6.30 16.14
CA ILE A 175 13.04 -7.52 16.22
C ILE A 175 13.72 -8.54 17.15
N MET A 176 15.04 -8.72 17.05
CA MET A 176 15.79 -9.64 17.91
C MET A 176 15.76 -9.20 19.38
N ASP A 177 15.95 -7.91 19.66
CA ASP A 177 15.87 -7.33 21.01
C ASP A 177 14.51 -7.57 21.66
N LEU A 178 13.43 -7.46 20.88
CA LEU A 178 12.07 -7.73 21.35
C LEU A 178 11.87 -9.22 21.71
N LEU A 179 12.45 -10.14 20.93
CA LEU A 179 12.42 -11.58 21.25
C LEU A 179 13.25 -11.93 22.48
N ASP A 180 14.34 -11.19 22.71
CA ASP A 180 15.26 -11.40 23.84
C ASP A 180 14.75 -10.79 25.15
N VAL A 181 13.64 -10.04 25.14
CA VAL A 181 12.96 -9.58 26.36
C VAL A 181 12.64 -10.79 27.24
N PRO A 182 13.01 -10.80 28.54
CA PRO A 182 12.69 -11.91 29.43
C PRO A 182 11.17 -12.09 29.55
N GLY A 183 10.68 -13.32 29.36
CA GLY A 183 9.26 -13.60 29.49
C GLY A 183 8.84 -13.91 30.92
N PRO A 184 7.55 -14.24 31.11
CA PRO A 184 6.92 -14.19 32.44
C PRO A 184 7.54 -15.08 33.52
N LEU A 185 8.25 -16.15 33.11
CA LEU A 185 8.88 -17.12 34.03
C LEU A 185 10.41 -16.99 34.07
N ASP A 186 10.99 -16.07 33.30
CA ASP A 186 12.45 -15.87 33.24
C ASP A 186 12.94 -15.02 34.42
N ILE A 187 14.20 -15.23 34.83
CA ILE A 187 14.86 -14.35 35.80
C ILE A 187 15.04 -12.98 35.14
N GLY A 188 14.55 -11.93 35.80
CA GLY A 188 14.63 -10.56 35.28
C GLY A 188 13.39 -10.10 34.50
N ALA A 189 12.34 -10.93 34.42
CA ALA A 189 11.04 -10.53 33.90
C ALA A 189 10.49 -9.29 34.60
N LYS A 190 9.98 -8.32 33.83
CA LYS A 190 9.38 -7.10 34.33
C LYS A 190 7.99 -6.93 33.75
N ALA A 191 7.01 -6.64 34.60
CA ALA A 191 5.62 -6.47 34.20
C ALA A 191 5.40 -5.28 33.23
N ASN A 192 6.24 -4.24 33.31
CA ASN A 192 6.15 -3.04 32.47
C ASN A 192 6.97 -3.13 31.17
N THR A 193 7.77 -4.19 30.99
CA THR A 193 8.47 -4.50 29.73
C THR A 193 8.27 -5.98 29.43
N PRO A 194 7.03 -6.41 29.12
CA PRO A 194 6.73 -7.81 28.88
C PRO A 194 7.29 -8.26 27.52
N ARG A 195 7.68 -9.53 27.38
CA ARG A 195 8.04 -10.08 26.06
C ARG A 195 6.79 -10.10 25.15
N PRO A 196 6.83 -9.51 23.95
CA PRO A 196 5.71 -9.55 23.01
C PRO A 196 5.55 -10.94 22.38
N GLN A 197 4.31 -11.27 22.02
CA GLN A 197 3.93 -12.47 21.26
C GLN A 197 3.55 -12.13 19.81
N LEU A 198 3.15 -10.88 19.53
CA LEU A 198 3.02 -10.38 18.17
C LEU A 198 4.08 -9.30 17.95
N ILE A 199 4.95 -9.49 16.97
CA ILE A 199 5.90 -8.48 16.50
C ILE A 199 5.54 -8.15 15.06
N ALA A 200 4.92 -7.00 14.81
CA ALA A 200 4.59 -6.52 13.48
C ALA A 200 5.61 -5.47 13.04
N ALA A 201 6.25 -5.65 11.90
CA ALA A 201 7.31 -4.77 11.39
C ALA A 201 7.05 -4.39 9.94
N TYR A 202 7.22 -3.10 9.65
CA TYR A 202 7.03 -2.50 8.33
C TYR A 202 8.38 -2.11 7.70
N VAL A 203 8.53 -2.38 6.40
CA VAL A 203 9.74 -2.13 5.61
C VAL A 203 9.37 -1.35 4.32
N PRO A 204 9.59 -0.02 4.28
CA PRO A 204 9.17 0.86 3.16
C PRO A 204 10.03 0.77 1.89
N ASN A 205 11.19 0.11 1.97
CA ASN A 205 12.30 0.37 1.06
C ASN A 205 11.98 0.05 -0.41
N VAL A 206 11.33 -1.10 -0.67
CA VAL A 206 11.07 -1.56 -2.05
C VAL A 206 10.05 -0.66 -2.75
N ASP A 207 9.00 -0.23 -2.05
CA ASP A 207 8.05 0.76 -2.54
C ASP A 207 8.72 2.11 -2.84
N GLY A 208 9.49 2.64 -1.88
CA GLY A 208 10.17 3.93 -2.03
C GLY A 208 11.09 3.99 -3.25
N ASP A 209 11.90 2.94 -3.48
CA ASP A 209 12.74 2.86 -4.68
C ASP A 209 11.95 2.48 -5.94
N GLY A 210 10.83 1.77 -5.80
CA GLY A 210 9.85 1.54 -6.85
C GLY A 210 9.27 2.84 -7.37
N HIS A 211 8.90 3.78 -6.50
CA HIS A 211 8.49 5.12 -6.87
C HIS A 211 9.64 5.95 -7.46
N ARG A 212 10.83 5.93 -6.84
CA ARG A 212 11.96 6.77 -7.28
C ARG A 212 12.50 6.36 -8.65
N TYR A 213 12.68 5.07 -8.88
CA TYR A 213 13.39 4.54 -10.06
C TYR A 213 12.52 3.72 -11.00
N GLY A 214 11.37 3.21 -10.54
CA GLY A 214 10.48 2.33 -11.28
C GLY A 214 10.73 0.84 -10.95
N PRO A 215 9.69 -0.01 -11.07
CA PRO A 215 9.74 -1.41 -10.63
C PRO A 215 10.67 -2.30 -11.47
N ASN A 216 11.12 -1.84 -12.63
CA ASN A 216 12.03 -2.58 -13.53
C ASN A 216 13.42 -1.93 -13.65
N SER A 217 13.75 -0.99 -12.76
CA SER A 217 15.04 -0.31 -12.76
C SER A 217 16.20 -1.21 -12.31
N THR A 218 17.44 -0.77 -12.55
CA THR A 218 18.61 -1.49 -12.01
C THR A 218 18.77 -1.24 -10.51
N GLN A 219 18.39 -0.04 -10.06
CA GLN A 219 18.47 0.43 -8.67
C GLN A 219 17.63 -0.45 -7.74
N ILE A 220 16.36 -0.70 -8.08
CA ILE A 220 15.46 -1.51 -7.24
C ILE A 220 15.95 -2.95 -7.06
N ARG A 221 16.82 -3.46 -7.96
CA ARG A 221 17.38 -4.82 -7.82
C ARG A 221 18.18 -4.95 -6.53
N GLN A 222 18.96 -3.92 -6.18
CA GLN A 222 19.73 -3.90 -4.95
C GLN A 222 18.79 -3.87 -3.73
N THR A 223 17.78 -3.00 -3.75
CA THR A 223 16.78 -2.87 -2.68
C THR A 223 16.02 -4.16 -2.42
N ILE A 224 15.65 -4.89 -3.47
CA ILE A 224 15.02 -6.22 -3.38
C ILE A 224 15.98 -7.22 -2.74
N SER A 225 17.25 -7.24 -3.15
CA SER A 225 18.27 -8.12 -2.55
C SER A 225 18.58 -7.76 -1.10
N ASP A 226 18.55 -6.48 -0.73
CA ASP A 226 18.76 -6.02 0.64
C ASP A 226 17.60 -6.42 1.55
N ALA A 227 16.35 -6.30 1.07
CA ALA A 227 15.17 -6.79 1.80
C ALA A 227 15.21 -8.32 1.99
N ASP A 228 15.66 -9.06 0.98
CA ASP A 228 15.90 -10.51 1.10
C ASP A 228 16.97 -10.84 2.14
N ALA A 229 18.10 -10.11 2.12
CA ALA A 229 19.18 -10.28 3.08
C ALA A 229 18.75 -9.94 4.51
N MET A 230 17.92 -8.92 4.70
CA MET A 230 17.31 -8.58 5.99
C MET A 230 16.50 -9.75 6.55
N LEU A 231 15.65 -10.39 5.73
CA LEU A 231 14.94 -11.60 6.13
C LEU A 231 15.92 -12.72 6.49
N GLY A 232 16.99 -12.88 5.73
CA GLY A 232 18.05 -13.86 6.01
C GLY A 232 18.70 -13.66 7.38
N SER A 233 18.97 -12.41 7.74
CA SER A 233 19.49 -12.03 9.06
C SER A 233 18.49 -12.34 10.19
N ILE A 234 17.20 -12.11 9.98
CA ILE A 234 16.14 -12.48 10.94
C ILE A 234 16.10 -14.00 11.14
N LEU A 235 16.05 -14.79 10.05
CA LEU A 235 15.99 -16.25 10.12
C LEU A 235 17.24 -16.85 10.78
N LYS A 236 18.42 -16.30 10.48
CA LYS A 236 19.68 -16.66 11.15
C LYS A 236 19.64 -16.31 12.64
N GLY A 237 19.12 -15.14 13.00
CA GLY A 237 18.94 -14.72 14.39
C GLY A 237 18.02 -15.64 15.19
N LEU A 238 16.94 -16.12 14.57
CA LEU A 238 16.05 -17.14 15.15
C LEU A 238 16.76 -18.48 15.33
N GLN A 239 17.53 -18.93 14.32
CA GLN A 239 18.29 -20.17 14.41
C GLN A 239 19.31 -20.15 15.56
N GLN A 240 20.06 -19.05 15.69
CA GLN A 240 21.04 -18.85 16.76
C GLN A 240 20.42 -18.90 18.17
N ARG A 241 19.14 -18.52 18.29
CA ARG A 241 18.37 -18.55 19.54
C ARG A 241 17.57 -19.84 19.74
N ASN A 242 17.74 -20.82 18.83
CA ASN A 242 16.95 -22.06 18.81
C ASN A 242 15.42 -21.80 18.73
N LEU A 243 15.02 -20.77 17.98
CA LEU A 243 13.63 -20.32 17.84
C LEU A 243 12.97 -20.75 16.52
N THR A 244 13.69 -21.38 15.60
CA THR A 244 13.20 -21.76 14.26
C THR A 244 11.91 -22.59 14.29
N ASN A 245 11.75 -23.46 15.30
CA ASN A 245 10.57 -24.32 15.45
C ASN A 245 9.60 -23.82 16.53
N ILE A 246 9.77 -22.57 16.99
CA ILE A 246 9.04 -21.97 18.12
C ILE A 246 8.29 -20.72 17.69
N VAL A 247 8.93 -19.89 16.88
CA VAL A 247 8.37 -18.63 16.39
C VAL A 247 7.79 -18.84 15.00
N ASN A 248 6.59 -18.32 14.78
CA ASN A 248 6.03 -18.20 13.45
C ASN A 248 6.59 -16.96 12.76
N VAL A 249 6.92 -17.07 11.48
CA VAL A 249 7.30 -15.95 10.62
C VAL A 249 6.31 -15.88 9.47
N VAL A 250 5.73 -14.70 9.27
CA VAL A 250 4.82 -14.39 8.17
C VAL A 250 5.36 -13.17 7.44
N VAL A 251 5.62 -13.31 6.15
CA VAL A 251 6.10 -12.23 5.27
C VAL A 251 4.98 -11.89 4.28
N VAL A 252 4.64 -10.62 4.18
CA VAL A 252 3.60 -10.10 3.30
C VAL A 252 4.09 -8.88 2.53
N SER A 253 3.31 -8.49 1.54
CA SER A 253 3.28 -7.11 1.04
C SER A 253 1.84 -6.64 0.94
N ASP A 254 1.67 -5.33 0.86
CA ASP A 254 0.38 -4.67 0.82
C ASP A 254 -0.14 -4.46 -0.60
N HIS A 255 0.73 -4.22 -1.57
CA HIS A 255 0.43 -4.12 -2.99
C HIS A 255 1.65 -4.40 -3.88
N GLY A 256 1.44 -4.33 -5.20
CA GLY A 256 2.49 -4.34 -6.22
C GLY A 256 2.87 -2.94 -6.70
N MET A 257 3.36 -2.84 -7.93
CA MET A 257 3.87 -1.60 -8.53
C MET A 257 3.82 -1.67 -10.07
N ALA A 258 3.44 -0.58 -10.73
CA ALA A 258 3.40 -0.45 -12.19
C ALA A 258 4.25 0.74 -12.67
N THR A 259 4.96 0.59 -13.79
CA THR A 259 5.79 1.67 -14.34
C THR A 259 4.95 2.81 -14.93
N THR A 260 5.33 4.04 -14.62
CA THR A 260 4.74 5.25 -15.19
C THR A 260 5.53 5.74 -16.40
N ASP A 261 4.86 6.49 -17.27
CA ASP A 261 5.50 7.18 -18.40
C ASP A 261 4.70 8.42 -18.77
N VAL A 262 5.37 9.46 -19.26
CA VAL A 262 4.74 10.71 -19.71
C VAL A 262 3.72 10.49 -20.84
N SER A 263 3.93 9.48 -21.69
CA SER A 263 2.98 9.08 -22.72
C SER A 263 1.68 8.48 -22.15
N ARG A 264 1.68 8.10 -20.87
CA ARG A 264 0.55 7.52 -20.14
C ARG A 264 0.05 8.41 -19.00
N MET A 265 0.29 9.71 -19.09
CA MET A 265 -0.31 10.71 -18.20
C MET A 265 -1.58 11.29 -18.83
N ILE A 266 -2.60 11.48 -18.00
CA ILE A 266 -3.88 12.12 -18.34
C ILE A 266 -3.97 13.42 -17.54
N GLN A 267 -4.26 14.51 -18.24
CA GLN A 267 -4.40 15.82 -17.62
C GLN A 267 -5.81 15.95 -17.03
N LEU A 268 -5.93 16.24 -15.73
CA LEU A 268 -7.24 16.38 -15.08
C LEU A 268 -8.09 17.48 -15.75
N GLU A 269 -7.46 18.62 -16.04
CA GLU A 269 -8.09 19.80 -16.64
C GLU A 269 -8.65 19.57 -18.04
N ASP A 270 -8.21 18.49 -18.69
CA ASP A 270 -8.73 18.08 -20.00
C ASP A 270 -9.95 17.16 -19.86
N LEU A 271 -10.23 16.62 -18.66
CA LEU A 271 -11.41 15.83 -18.32
C LEU A 271 -12.51 16.67 -17.66
N ILE A 272 -12.12 17.56 -16.75
CA ILE A 272 -13.03 18.34 -15.92
C ILE A 272 -12.38 19.66 -15.52
N ASP A 273 -13.19 20.71 -15.32
CA ASP A 273 -12.75 21.95 -14.70
C ASP A 273 -12.59 21.75 -13.18
N PRO A 274 -11.35 21.81 -12.62
CA PRO A 274 -11.13 21.66 -11.18
C PRO A 274 -11.86 22.71 -10.35
N ASP A 275 -12.23 23.87 -10.92
CA ASP A 275 -13.00 24.90 -10.22
C ASP A 275 -14.46 24.48 -9.95
N GLU A 276 -14.98 23.41 -10.58
CA GLU A 276 -16.28 22.83 -10.21
C GLU A 276 -16.20 21.96 -8.94
N LEU A 277 -14.98 21.63 -8.46
CA LEU A 277 -14.74 20.69 -7.37
C LEU A 277 -14.44 21.38 -6.04
N SER A 278 -14.97 20.83 -4.96
CA SER A 278 -14.66 21.25 -3.59
C SER A 278 -13.43 20.54 -3.03
N HIS A 279 -13.26 19.26 -3.39
CA HIS A 279 -12.18 18.39 -2.96
C HIS A 279 -11.88 17.36 -4.07
N ILE A 280 -10.64 16.89 -4.08
CA ILE A 280 -10.18 15.76 -4.86
C ILE A 280 -9.56 14.78 -3.86
N ASP A 281 -10.04 13.55 -3.88
CA ASP A 281 -9.61 12.46 -3.01
C ASP A 281 -8.72 11.49 -3.79
N GLY A 282 -7.80 10.82 -3.09
CA GLY A 282 -6.96 9.77 -3.66
C GLY A 282 -5.92 10.26 -4.67
N TRP A 283 -5.03 9.33 -5.03
CA TRP A 283 -4.08 9.40 -6.13
C TRP A 283 -3.44 8.01 -6.27
N PRO A 284 -3.20 7.46 -7.48
CA PRO A 284 -3.34 8.07 -8.81
C PRO A 284 -4.74 7.98 -9.45
N LEU A 285 -5.69 7.36 -8.76
CA LEU A 285 -7.13 7.40 -9.04
C LEU A 285 -7.76 8.59 -8.32
N TYR A 286 -8.67 9.31 -8.98
CA TYR A 286 -9.22 10.56 -8.45
C TYR A 286 -10.69 10.39 -8.08
N GLY A 287 -10.98 10.59 -6.80
CA GLY A 287 -12.32 10.78 -6.27
C GLY A 287 -12.69 12.25 -6.35
N LEU A 288 -13.79 12.58 -7.03
CA LEU A 288 -14.21 13.96 -7.30
C LEU A 288 -15.42 14.32 -6.44
N ARG A 289 -15.32 15.46 -5.73
CA ARG A 289 -16.42 16.00 -4.91
C ARG A 289 -16.90 17.35 -5.45
N PRO A 290 -18.00 17.41 -6.22
CA PRO A 290 -18.55 18.66 -6.76
C PRO A 290 -18.88 19.68 -5.66
N LYS A 291 -18.69 20.98 -5.94
CA LYS A 291 -19.11 22.07 -5.02
C LYS A 291 -20.63 22.08 -4.78
N ASN A 292 -21.41 21.73 -5.81
CA ASN A 292 -22.85 21.58 -5.74
C ASN A 292 -23.24 20.13 -6.01
N GLN A 293 -23.89 19.47 -5.06
CA GLN A 293 -24.32 18.07 -5.18
C GLN A 293 -25.32 17.85 -6.33
N ASP A 294 -26.14 18.85 -6.68
CA ASP A 294 -27.06 18.78 -7.83
C ASP A 294 -26.31 18.65 -9.17
N ARG A 295 -25.00 18.93 -9.18
CA ARG A 295 -24.13 18.81 -10.36
C ARG A 295 -23.49 17.43 -10.51
N LEU A 296 -23.61 16.52 -9.54
CA LEU A 296 -22.98 15.20 -9.57
C LEU A 296 -23.35 14.41 -10.82
N TYR A 297 -24.65 14.15 -11.05
CA TYR A 297 -25.11 13.40 -12.22
C TYR A 297 -24.85 14.14 -13.54
N PRO A 298 -25.14 15.45 -13.68
CA PRO A 298 -24.75 16.20 -14.88
C PRO A 298 -23.26 16.13 -15.21
N LEU A 299 -22.39 16.13 -14.20
CA LEU A 299 -20.95 16.02 -14.37
C LEU A 299 -20.55 14.60 -14.81
N TYR A 300 -21.12 13.58 -14.18
CA TYR A 300 -20.92 12.18 -14.56
C TYR A 300 -21.37 11.91 -16.01
N ASP A 301 -22.55 12.38 -16.40
CA ASP A 301 -23.07 12.24 -17.76
C ASP A 301 -22.19 12.98 -18.79
N LYS A 302 -21.63 14.14 -18.42
CA LYS A 302 -20.66 14.85 -19.26
C LYS A 302 -19.40 14.00 -19.45
N LEU A 303 -18.79 13.53 -18.36
CA LEU A 303 -17.59 12.70 -18.37
C LEU A 303 -17.79 11.42 -19.20
N LEU A 304 -18.93 10.73 -19.04
CA LEU A 304 -19.24 9.55 -19.85
C LEU A 304 -19.41 9.87 -21.33
N ARG A 305 -20.09 10.97 -21.69
CA ARG A 305 -20.28 11.34 -23.10
C ARG A 305 -18.96 11.74 -23.78
N GLU A 306 -18.07 12.40 -23.06
CA GLU A 306 -16.82 12.94 -23.61
C GLU A 306 -15.66 11.92 -23.54
N HIS A 307 -15.68 11.03 -22.53
CA HIS A 307 -14.55 10.16 -22.21
C HIS A 307 -14.93 8.70 -21.88
N GLY A 308 -16.20 8.32 -21.95
CA GLY A 308 -16.65 6.96 -21.64
C GLY A 308 -16.07 5.87 -22.56
N ASP A 309 -15.70 6.23 -23.79
CA ASP A 309 -15.04 5.33 -24.75
C ASP A 309 -13.50 5.31 -24.60
N ASN A 310 -12.92 6.05 -23.66
CA ASN A 310 -11.48 6.05 -23.43
C ASN A 310 -11.04 4.74 -22.76
N PRO A 311 -10.26 3.87 -23.43
CA PRO A 311 -9.91 2.55 -22.88
C PRO A 311 -8.95 2.61 -21.69
N ASN A 312 -8.38 3.78 -21.39
CA ASN A 312 -7.34 3.96 -20.38
C ASN A 312 -7.87 4.44 -19.03
N ILE A 313 -9.17 4.75 -18.92
CA ILE A 313 -9.83 5.14 -17.68
C ILE A 313 -11.16 4.40 -17.53
N GLU A 314 -11.60 4.28 -16.30
CA GLU A 314 -12.97 3.93 -15.96
C GLU A 314 -13.59 5.09 -15.17
N ILE A 315 -14.89 5.31 -15.36
CA ILE A 315 -15.61 6.40 -14.71
C ILE A 315 -16.79 5.78 -13.99
N HIS A 316 -16.79 5.90 -12.67
CA HIS A 316 -17.80 5.28 -11.80
C HIS A 316 -18.37 6.30 -10.84
N LEU A 317 -19.68 6.24 -10.63
CA LEU A 317 -20.29 6.77 -9.43
C LEU A 317 -20.03 5.79 -8.27
N ARG A 318 -20.05 6.29 -7.04
CA ARG A 318 -19.88 5.43 -5.86
C ARG A 318 -20.92 4.32 -5.83
N GLU A 319 -22.17 4.59 -6.24
CA GLU A 319 -23.25 3.60 -6.27
C GLU A 319 -23.14 2.55 -7.38
N ASN A 320 -22.33 2.77 -8.41
CA ASN A 320 -22.14 1.81 -9.50
C ASN A 320 -20.72 1.23 -9.57
N MET A 321 -19.90 1.54 -8.56
CA MET A 321 -18.58 0.96 -8.38
C MET A 321 -18.67 -0.58 -8.44
N PRO A 322 -17.74 -1.28 -9.13
CA PRO A 322 -17.76 -2.73 -9.21
C PRO A 322 -17.84 -3.39 -7.82
N GLU A 323 -18.80 -4.30 -7.62
CA GLU A 323 -19.06 -4.93 -6.31
C GLU A 323 -17.80 -5.60 -5.73
N ARG A 324 -16.98 -6.23 -6.58
CA ARG A 324 -15.71 -6.87 -6.20
C ARG A 324 -14.69 -5.92 -5.56
N TYR A 325 -14.84 -4.60 -5.71
CA TYR A 325 -13.96 -3.63 -5.06
C TYR A 325 -14.30 -3.42 -3.59
N HIS A 326 -15.53 -3.72 -3.15
CA HIS A 326 -16.00 -3.39 -1.80
C HIS A 326 -15.63 -1.94 -1.42
N PHE A 327 -15.97 -1.01 -2.32
CA PHE A 327 -15.56 0.39 -2.26
C PHE A 327 -16.72 1.34 -2.60
N SER A 328 -17.85 1.17 -1.92
CA SER A 328 -19.05 1.99 -2.10
C SER A 328 -19.75 2.36 -0.79
N ASN A 329 -19.61 1.55 0.26
CA ASN A 329 -20.38 1.68 1.50
C ASN A 329 -19.70 2.56 2.57
N ASN A 330 -19.16 3.71 2.18
CA ASN A 330 -18.58 4.68 3.12
C ASN A 330 -18.65 6.13 2.57
N ASP A 331 -19.02 7.10 3.40
CA ASP A 331 -19.12 8.53 3.01
C ASP A 331 -17.76 9.23 2.79
N ARG A 332 -16.68 8.62 3.26
CA ARG A 332 -15.30 9.02 2.94
C ARG A 332 -14.91 8.71 1.50
N ILE A 333 -15.64 7.82 0.82
CA ILE A 333 -15.45 7.54 -0.60
C ILE A 333 -16.16 8.65 -1.40
N ALA A 334 -15.44 9.32 -2.29
CA ALA A 334 -16.01 10.36 -3.15
C ALA A 334 -17.18 9.80 -3.99
N PRO A 335 -18.19 10.62 -4.32
CA PRO A 335 -19.37 10.18 -5.06
C PRO A 335 -19.10 9.86 -6.54
N LEU A 336 -18.00 10.34 -7.12
CA LEU A 336 -17.60 10.16 -8.51
C LEU A 336 -16.11 9.84 -8.57
N TRP A 337 -15.72 8.83 -9.34
CA TRP A 337 -14.33 8.39 -9.48
C TRP A 337 -13.92 8.30 -10.93
N ILE A 338 -12.68 8.70 -11.20
CA ILE A 338 -11.96 8.41 -12.45
C ILE A 338 -10.79 7.49 -12.08
N ILE A 339 -10.83 6.25 -12.56
CA ILE A 339 -9.88 5.19 -12.24
C ILE A 339 -9.03 4.92 -13.49
N PRO A 340 -7.75 5.32 -13.53
CA PRO A 340 -6.88 4.98 -14.64
C PRO A 340 -6.55 3.47 -14.65
N LYS A 341 -6.33 2.92 -15.85
CA LYS A 341 -5.77 1.57 -16.01
C LYS A 341 -4.32 1.54 -15.52
N ALA A 342 -3.84 0.37 -15.10
CA ALA A 342 -2.48 0.20 -14.59
C ALA A 342 -1.42 0.76 -15.56
N GLY A 343 -0.52 1.59 -15.03
CA GLY A 343 0.50 2.31 -15.81
C GLY A 343 0.06 3.66 -16.40
N TRP A 344 -1.22 4.01 -16.29
CA TRP A 344 -1.72 5.35 -16.52
C TRP A 344 -1.88 6.11 -15.20
N ALA A 345 -1.79 7.44 -15.23
CA ALA A 345 -2.06 8.25 -14.05
C ALA A 345 -2.71 9.58 -14.43
N ILE A 346 -3.48 10.14 -13.50
CA ILE A 346 -4.07 11.46 -13.64
C ILE A 346 -3.19 12.45 -12.88
N VAL A 347 -2.91 13.59 -13.51
CA VAL A 347 -2.11 14.68 -12.94
C VAL A 347 -2.82 16.02 -13.17
N THR A 348 -2.63 16.98 -12.26
CA THR A 348 -3.04 18.37 -12.47
C THR A 348 -1.99 19.15 -13.25
N LYS A 349 -2.37 20.26 -13.91
CA LYS A 349 -1.43 21.11 -14.68
C LYS A 349 -0.37 21.72 -13.78
N SER A 350 -0.72 21.99 -12.53
CA SER A 350 0.20 22.51 -11.52
C SER A 350 1.24 21.50 -11.07
N GLU A 351 0.91 20.21 -11.03
CA GLU A 351 1.85 19.15 -10.66
C GLU A 351 2.74 18.77 -11.84
N PHE A 352 2.13 18.57 -13.01
CA PHE A 352 2.85 18.14 -14.20
C PHE A 352 2.05 18.49 -15.47
N ASN A 353 2.54 19.48 -16.23
CA ASN A 353 1.92 19.88 -17.49
C ASN A 353 2.27 18.88 -18.60
N VAL A 354 1.35 17.94 -18.88
CA VAL A 354 1.61 16.80 -19.77
C VAL A 354 2.03 17.24 -21.18
N GLU A 355 1.39 18.26 -21.74
CA GLU A 355 1.68 18.71 -23.11
C GLU A 355 3.07 19.35 -23.21
N GLU A 356 3.40 20.20 -22.24
CA GLU A 356 4.69 20.90 -22.19
C GLU A 356 5.84 19.93 -21.91
N SER A 357 5.68 19.06 -20.91
CA SER A 357 6.68 18.06 -20.53
C SER A 357 6.99 17.07 -21.65
N ARG A 358 5.97 16.67 -22.44
CA ARG A 358 6.18 15.87 -23.67
C ARG A 358 7.06 16.58 -24.68
N LYS A 359 6.85 17.88 -24.90
CA LYS A 359 7.65 18.68 -25.86
C LYS A 359 9.09 18.84 -25.39
N LYS A 360 9.31 18.93 -24.08
CA LYS A 360 10.64 19.06 -23.47
C LYS A 360 11.37 17.73 -23.29
N GLY A 361 10.66 16.60 -23.41
CA GLY A 361 11.23 15.28 -23.11
C GLY A 361 11.52 15.09 -21.62
N GLU A 362 10.74 15.73 -20.74
CA GLU A 362 10.85 15.57 -19.30
C GLU A 362 10.44 14.16 -18.87
N VAL A 363 10.99 13.68 -17.75
CA VAL A 363 10.61 12.41 -17.14
C VAL A 363 9.64 12.70 -16.00
N TYR A 364 8.51 12.01 -15.98
CA TYR A 364 7.58 12.10 -14.86
C TYR A 364 8.14 11.36 -13.65
N HIS A 365 8.00 11.97 -12.48
CA HIS A 365 8.21 11.34 -11.20
C HIS A 365 6.89 11.37 -10.42
N PRO A 366 6.46 10.24 -9.82
CA PRO A 366 7.24 9.02 -9.59
C PRO A 366 7.30 8.12 -10.84
N ARG A 367 8.33 7.28 -10.92
CA ARG A 367 8.59 6.32 -12.00
C ARG A 367 7.84 4.99 -11.85
N GLY A 368 7.34 4.73 -10.65
CA GLY A 368 6.42 3.65 -10.34
C GLY A 368 5.18 4.19 -9.64
N LEU A 369 4.03 3.56 -9.85
CA LEU A 369 2.78 3.83 -9.17
C LEU A 369 2.01 2.55 -8.84
N HIS A 370 1.13 2.65 -7.87
CA HIS A 370 0.21 1.61 -7.44
C HIS A 370 -1.15 2.24 -7.09
N GLY A 371 -2.13 1.45 -6.63
CA GLY A 371 -3.48 1.91 -6.33
C GLY A 371 -4.55 1.43 -7.30
N TYR A 372 -4.12 0.87 -8.45
CA TYR A 372 -4.99 0.35 -9.51
C TYR A 372 -5.89 -0.81 -9.05
N ASP A 373 -6.69 -1.32 -9.99
CA ASP A 373 -7.46 -2.55 -9.82
C ASP A 373 -6.65 -3.64 -9.12
N HIS A 374 -7.16 -4.09 -7.98
CA HIS A 374 -6.52 -5.05 -7.09
C HIS A 374 -6.32 -6.43 -7.70
N GLU A 375 -7.07 -6.79 -8.76
CA GLU A 375 -6.88 -8.05 -9.50
C GLU A 375 -5.84 -7.93 -10.62
N HIS A 376 -5.37 -6.72 -10.92
CA HIS A 376 -4.37 -6.52 -11.96
C HIS A 376 -3.06 -7.23 -11.57
N PRO A 377 -2.42 -8.00 -12.47
CA PRO A 377 -1.20 -8.75 -12.14
C PRO A 377 -0.05 -7.91 -11.56
N LEU A 378 0.06 -6.64 -11.98
CA LEU A 378 1.07 -5.71 -11.45
C LEU A 378 0.80 -5.25 -10.00
N MET A 379 -0.41 -5.45 -9.47
CA MET A 379 -0.79 -5.08 -8.09
C MET A 379 -0.72 -6.25 -7.12
N ARG A 380 -0.46 -7.47 -7.62
CA ARG A 380 -0.35 -8.69 -6.82
C ARG A 380 0.77 -8.57 -5.76
N ALA A 381 0.42 -8.93 -4.53
CA ALA A 381 1.28 -8.92 -3.35
C ALA A 381 1.80 -10.33 -3.01
N ILE A 382 2.67 -10.45 -2.02
CA ILE A 382 3.17 -11.73 -1.50
C ILE A 382 2.52 -12.10 -0.17
N PHE A 383 2.43 -13.41 0.10
CA PHE A 383 2.20 -13.98 1.42
C PHE A 383 3.05 -15.24 1.53
N ILE A 384 3.88 -15.35 2.56
CA ILE A 384 4.68 -16.55 2.84
C ILE A 384 4.69 -16.77 4.35
N ALA A 385 4.32 -17.95 4.81
CA ALA A 385 4.29 -18.28 6.23
C ALA A 385 5.04 -19.58 6.54
N ARG A 386 5.66 -19.61 7.72
CA ARG A 386 6.28 -20.81 8.29
C ARG A 386 6.31 -20.72 9.80
N GLY A 387 6.12 -21.85 10.48
CA GLY A 387 6.26 -21.96 11.93
C GLY A 387 5.37 -23.05 12.51
N PRO A 388 5.42 -23.27 13.83
CA PRO A 388 4.61 -24.30 14.49
C PRO A 388 3.09 -24.15 14.30
N ALA A 389 2.58 -22.93 14.07
CA ALA A 389 1.16 -22.70 13.78
C ALA A 389 0.75 -23.09 12.35
N PHE A 390 1.73 -23.33 11.47
CA PHE A 390 1.52 -23.69 10.07
C PHE A 390 2.00 -25.13 9.82
N PRO A 391 1.29 -26.17 10.30
CA PRO A 391 1.66 -27.54 10.02
C PRO A 391 1.38 -27.86 8.54
N HIS A 392 2.42 -28.03 7.75
CA HIS A 392 2.32 -28.30 6.31
C HIS A 392 3.51 -29.13 5.80
N THR A 393 3.38 -29.67 4.59
CA THR A 393 4.53 -30.20 3.84
C THR A 393 5.37 -29.02 3.32
N PRO A 394 6.71 -29.04 3.41
CA PRO A 394 7.54 -27.98 2.83
C PRO A 394 7.19 -27.69 1.37
N GLY A 395 7.06 -26.40 1.03
CA GLY A 395 6.73 -25.96 -0.33
C GLY A 395 5.24 -26.01 -0.64
N SER A 396 4.38 -26.09 0.38
CA SER A 396 2.92 -26.14 0.22
C SER A 396 2.38 -24.89 -0.47
N ARG A 397 1.58 -25.11 -1.53
CA ARG A 397 0.93 -24.07 -2.32
C ARG A 397 -0.52 -23.90 -1.88
N MET A 398 -0.94 -22.65 -1.71
CA MET A 398 -2.34 -22.25 -1.50
C MET A 398 -2.95 -21.70 -2.79
N GLU A 399 -4.28 -21.71 -2.90
CA GLU A 399 -4.97 -20.84 -3.86
C GLU A 399 -4.71 -19.36 -3.51
N PRO A 400 -4.62 -18.47 -4.51
CA PRO A 400 -4.61 -17.03 -4.26
C PRO A 400 -5.82 -16.60 -3.42
N PHE A 401 -5.59 -15.70 -2.47
CA PHE A 401 -6.62 -15.14 -1.59
C PHE A 401 -6.39 -13.64 -1.39
N GLN A 402 -7.40 -12.94 -0.88
CA GLN A 402 -7.32 -11.50 -0.59
C GLN A 402 -6.70 -11.19 0.78
N ASN A 403 -6.02 -10.06 0.91
CA ASN A 403 -5.31 -9.68 2.14
C ASN A 403 -6.21 -9.47 3.38
N ILE A 404 -7.53 -9.36 3.22
CA ILE A 404 -8.52 -9.41 4.32
C ILE A 404 -8.40 -10.70 5.16
N GLU A 405 -7.87 -11.78 4.57
CA GLU A 405 -7.75 -13.07 5.24
C GLU A 405 -6.63 -13.10 6.30
N LEU A 406 -5.67 -12.18 6.20
CA LEU A 406 -4.48 -12.18 7.05
C LEU A 406 -4.82 -12.04 8.54
N TYR A 407 -5.81 -11.21 8.88
CA TYR A 407 -6.18 -10.95 10.26
C TYR A 407 -6.54 -12.22 11.03
N ASN A 408 -7.37 -13.08 10.44
CA ASN A 408 -7.77 -14.34 11.06
C ASN A 408 -6.60 -15.32 11.16
N ILE A 409 -5.77 -15.40 10.12
CA ILE A 409 -4.56 -16.24 10.09
C ILE A 409 -3.61 -15.85 11.24
N ILE A 410 -3.36 -14.56 11.43
CA ILE A 410 -2.48 -14.08 12.50
C ILE A 410 -3.14 -14.30 13.85
N CYS A 411 -4.44 -14.00 14.03
CA CYS A 411 -5.16 -14.28 15.27
C CYS A 411 -5.03 -15.75 15.68
N ASP A 412 -5.31 -16.67 14.77
CA ASP A 412 -5.20 -18.12 15.03
C ASP A 412 -3.77 -18.54 15.38
N SER A 413 -2.76 -17.94 14.73
CA SER A 413 -1.34 -18.30 14.92
C SER A 413 -0.82 -18.06 16.35
N ILE A 414 -1.48 -17.16 17.08
CA ILE A 414 -1.16 -16.79 18.46
C ILE A 414 -2.33 -17.04 19.43
N GLY A 415 -3.35 -17.79 19.00
CA GLY A 415 -4.46 -18.24 19.84
C GLY A 415 -5.45 -17.15 20.24
N LEU A 416 -5.61 -16.10 19.43
CA LEU A 416 -6.58 -15.04 19.64
C LEU A 416 -7.94 -15.41 19.06
N THR A 417 -9.01 -14.94 19.72
CA THR A 417 -10.33 -14.88 19.10
C THR A 417 -10.39 -13.61 18.25
N PRO A 418 -10.58 -13.71 16.92
CA PRO A 418 -10.68 -12.53 16.06
C PRO A 418 -11.95 -11.73 16.34
N SER A 419 -11.87 -10.41 16.20
CA SER A 419 -13.06 -9.54 16.13
C SER A 419 -13.82 -9.76 14.82
N LEU A 420 -15.03 -9.21 14.69
CA LEU A 420 -15.82 -9.32 13.46
C LEU A 420 -15.06 -8.66 12.30
N ASN A 421 -14.87 -9.41 11.22
CA ASN A 421 -14.12 -8.99 10.04
C ASN A 421 -14.69 -9.67 8.77
N ASN A 422 -14.12 -9.36 7.61
CA ASN A 422 -14.58 -9.86 6.31
C ASN A 422 -13.88 -11.17 5.88
N GLY A 423 -12.76 -11.54 6.50
CA GLY A 423 -12.02 -12.76 6.22
C GLY A 423 -12.74 -14.04 6.66
N THR A 424 -12.44 -15.14 5.98
CA THR A 424 -13.05 -16.46 6.16
C THR A 424 -12.05 -17.60 6.39
N LEU A 425 -10.79 -17.41 5.99
CA LEU A 425 -9.71 -18.39 6.17
C LEU A 425 -9.31 -18.48 7.64
N ARG A 426 -9.10 -19.71 8.10
CA ARG A 426 -8.72 -20.07 9.47
C ARG A 426 -7.62 -21.12 9.45
N LEU A 427 -6.80 -21.17 10.50
CA LEU A 427 -5.83 -22.24 10.65
C LEU A 427 -6.50 -23.56 11.11
N PRO A 428 -5.98 -24.74 10.71
CA PRO A 428 -4.86 -24.93 9.79
C PRO A 428 -5.23 -24.62 8.33
N LEU A 429 -4.29 -24.03 7.59
CA LEU A 429 -4.44 -23.78 6.17
C LEU A 429 -4.53 -25.09 5.37
N ARG A 430 -5.23 -25.06 4.24
CA ARG A 430 -5.47 -26.23 3.37
C ARG A 430 -4.77 -26.03 2.03
N PRO A 431 -3.56 -26.60 1.84
CA PRO A 431 -2.83 -26.47 0.58
C PRO A 431 -3.50 -27.27 -0.53
N VAL A 432 -3.28 -26.81 -1.77
CA VAL A 432 -3.79 -27.40 -3.02
C VAL A 432 -2.71 -28.11 -3.84
N GLY A 433 -1.47 -28.14 -3.35
CA GLY A 433 -0.34 -28.81 -4.00
C GLY A 433 0.99 -28.33 -3.43
N LEU A 434 2.11 -28.62 -4.11
CA LEU A 434 3.42 -28.03 -3.83
C LEU A 434 3.88 -27.12 -4.99
N HIS A 435 4.69 -26.13 -4.68
CA HIS A 435 5.31 -25.21 -5.66
C HIS A 435 6.30 -25.88 -6.62
N ASN A 436 6.62 -27.16 -6.44
CA ASN A 436 7.53 -27.94 -7.28
C ASN A 436 6.86 -29.15 -7.95
N ASP A 437 5.54 -29.30 -7.84
CA ASP A 437 4.79 -30.38 -8.48
C ASP A 437 4.52 -30.06 -9.95
N ASP A 438 4.39 -31.09 -10.79
CA ASP A 438 4.14 -30.97 -12.25
C ASP A 438 2.82 -30.24 -12.60
N GLU A 439 1.88 -30.18 -11.65
CA GLU A 439 0.61 -29.46 -11.76
C GLU A 439 0.73 -27.96 -11.42
N ASP A 440 1.91 -27.48 -11.05
CA ASP A 440 2.15 -26.06 -10.80
C ASP A 440 2.07 -25.23 -12.09
N THR A 441 1.22 -24.22 -12.09
CA THR A 441 1.14 -23.30 -13.24
C THR A 441 2.44 -22.51 -13.37
N VAL A 442 2.82 -22.12 -14.58
CA VAL A 442 4.06 -21.37 -14.79
C VAL A 442 4.01 -20.05 -14.01
N ASN A 443 5.09 -19.73 -13.31
CA ASN A 443 5.23 -18.44 -12.64
C ASN A 443 5.14 -17.31 -13.68
N GLU A 444 4.15 -16.42 -13.51
CA GLU A 444 3.91 -15.33 -14.43
C GLU A 444 4.74 -14.11 -14.04
N THR A 445 5.56 -13.62 -14.96
CA THR A 445 6.09 -12.25 -14.88
C THR A 445 5.20 -11.37 -15.74
N PRO A 446 4.31 -10.57 -15.15
CA PRO A 446 3.40 -9.73 -15.92
C PRO A 446 4.19 -8.72 -16.74
N ASN A 447 3.73 -8.49 -17.97
CA ASN A 447 4.30 -7.46 -18.82
C ASN A 447 4.10 -6.09 -18.16
N ASP A 448 5.14 -5.26 -18.24
CA ASP A 448 5.03 -3.86 -17.86
C ASP A 448 4.08 -3.12 -18.82
N PRO A 449 3.40 -2.04 -18.39
CA PRO A 449 2.52 -1.28 -19.26
C PRO A 449 3.30 -0.73 -20.48
N VAL A 450 2.89 -1.13 -21.68
CA VAL A 450 3.54 -0.71 -22.94
C VAL A 450 3.01 0.64 -23.40
N GLY A 451 3.80 1.38 -24.18
CA GLY A 451 3.42 2.67 -24.77
C GLY A 451 2.23 2.60 -25.73
N VAL A 452 1.15 3.27 -25.33
CA VAL A 452 0.04 3.92 -26.08
C VAL A 452 -0.53 3.20 -27.30
N HIS A 453 -1.78 2.75 -27.17
CA HIS A 453 -2.71 2.76 -28.29
C HIS A 453 -2.95 4.21 -28.71
N SER A 454 -2.40 4.62 -29.86
CA SER A 454 -2.84 5.83 -30.54
C SER A 454 -4.35 5.68 -30.79
N VAL A 455 -5.16 6.56 -30.22
CA VAL A 455 -6.50 6.80 -30.75
C VAL A 455 -6.27 7.45 -32.11
N THR A 456 -6.07 6.65 -33.15
CA THR A 456 -6.30 7.13 -34.50
C THR A 456 -7.77 7.50 -34.53
N SER A 457 -8.08 8.79 -34.63
CA SER A 457 -9.36 9.23 -35.16
C SER A 457 -9.47 8.63 -36.55
N THR A 458 -10.03 7.42 -36.66
CA THR A 458 -10.44 6.88 -37.94
C THR A 458 -11.58 7.77 -38.39
N LEU A 459 -11.25 8.77 -39.21
CA LEU A 459 -12.23 9.37 -40.09
C LEU A 459 -12.97 8.20 -40.77
N PRO A 460 -14.31 8.18 -40.74
CA PRO A 460 -15.05 7.09 -41.35
C PRO A 460 -14.60 6.95 -42.80
N SER A 461 -14.30 5.73 -43.21
CA SER A 461 -14.02 5.39 -44.61
C SER A 461 -15.08 6.02 -45.51
N ALA A 462 -14.71 6.46 -46.72
CA ALA A 462 -15.64 7.00 -47.72
C ALA A 462 -16.86 6.08 -47.96
N ALA A 463 -16.71 4.77 -47.73
CA ALA A 463 -17.82 3.80 -47.77
C ALA A 463 -18.84 3.99 -46.63
N MET A 464 -18.38 4.34 -45.42
CA MET A 464 -19.23 4.63 -44.26
C MET A 464 -19.91 6.00 -44.39
N MET A 465 -19.22 7.02 -44.93
CA MET A 465 -19.85 8.31 -45.28
C MET A 465 -20.95 8.15 -46.35
N SER A 466 -20.76 7.27 -47.35
CA SER A 466 -21.78 7.00 -48.36
C SER A 466 -23.00 6.28 -47.79
N ALA A 467 -22.82 5.40 -46.80
CA ALA A 467 -23.92 4.74 -46.09
C ALA A 467 -24.71 5.74 -45.23
N ILE A 468 -24.02 6.65 -44.54
CA ILE A 468 -24.64 7.71 -43.71
C ILE A 468 -25.37 8.76 -44.59
N MET A 469 -24.82 9.12 -45.75
CA MET A 469 -25.52 10.01 -46.69
C MET A 469 -26.72 9.33 -47.35
N SER A 470 -26.69 8.01 -47.56
CA SER A 470 -27.86 7.27 -48.06
C SER A 470 -29.00 7.18 -47.04
N SER A 471 -28.69 7.06 -45.74
CA SER A 471 -29.70 7.07 -44.67
C SER A 471 -30.27 8.46 -44.42
N LEU A 472 -29.46 9.52 -44.57
CA LEU A 472 -29.92 10.91 -44.47
C LEU A 472 -30.80 11.32 -45.66
N SER A 473 -30.56 10.75 -46.85
CA SER A 473 -31.41 10.95 -48.04
C SER A 473 -32.81 10.33 -47.86
N SER A 474 -32.93 9.26 -47.07
CA SER A 474 -34.21 8.65 -46.72
C SER A 474 -34.97 9.36 -45.59
N LEU A 475 -34.31 10.22 -44.81
CA LEU A 475 -34.92 11.03 -43.74
C LEU A 475 -35.29 12.45 -44.20
N ALA A 476 -34.63 12.98 -45.25
CA ALA A 476 -34.93 14.29 -45.83
C ALA A 476 -36.14 14.31 -46.79
N ALA A 477 -36.76 13.16 -47.09
CA ALA A 477 -38.03 13.08 -47.83
C ALA A 477 -39.28 13.22 -46.93
N SER A 478 -39.10 13.54 -45.64
CA SER A 478 -40.21 13.66 -44.68
C SER A 478 -40.03 14.87 -43.75
N ALA A 479 -39.69 16.03 -44.31
CA ALA A 479 -39.83 17.32 -43.63
C ALA A 479 -39.70 18.47 -44.65
N THR A 480 -40.79 18.79 -45.34
CA THR A 480 -40.95 20.09 -46.00
C THR A 480 -41.51 21.10 -44.99
N GLY A 481 -40.84 22.23 -44.79
CA GLY A 481 -41.49 23.41 -44.23
C GLY A 481 -40.57 24.43 -43.56
N LEU A 482 -40.39 25.56 -44.27
CA LEU A 482 -40.29 26.93 -43.75
C LEU A 482 -38.89 27.51 -43.42
N ASP A 483 -38.45 28.33 -44.37
CA ASP A 483 -38.03 29.74 -44.30
C ASP A 483 -36.72 30.19 -43.60
N ASP A 484 -35.92 30.86 -44.44
CA ASP A 484 -34.78 31.74 -44.20
C ASP A 484 -35.08 32.90 -43.23
N GLU A 485 -34.10 33.25 -42.38
CA GLU A 485 -33.57 34.63 -42.37
C GLU A 485 -32.22 34.74 -41.63
N THR A 486 -31.31 35.48 -42.27
CA THR A 486 -29.96 35.89 -41.88
C THR A 486 -29.94 36.98 -40.80
N ALA A 487 -28.95 36.99 -39.88
CA ALA A 487 -28.20 38.21 -39.50
C ALA A 487 -27.16 38.02 -38.34
N SER A 488 -25.91 38.35 -38.68
CA SER A 488 -24.86 39.08 -37.94
C SER A 488 -24.78 39.14 -36.39
N ALA A 489 -23.56 38.91 -35.90
CA ALA A 489 -23.02 39.37 -34.61
C ALA A 489 -23.03 40.91 -34.44
N PRO A 490 -22.83 41.44 -33.22
CA PRO A 490 -21.49 41.95 -32.91
C PRO A 490 -21.02 41.81 -31.43
N SER A 491 -19.71 42.02 -31.29
CA SER A 491 -18.87 42.18 -30.11
C SER A 491 -19.27 43.32 -29.15
N ALA A 492 -18.94 43.18 -27.85
CA ALA A 492 -18.39 44.29 -27.05
C ALA A 492 -17.70 43.80 -25.75
N THR A 493 -16.55 44.43 -25.52
CA THR A 493 -15.63 44.44 -24.38
C THR A 493 -16.17 45.12 -23.11
N SER A 494 -15.70 44.76 -21.91
CA SER A 494 -15.09 45.69 -20.91
C SER A 494 -14.60 44.96 -19.64
N SER A 495 -13.83 45.68 -18.82
CA SER A 495 -12.73 45.24 -17.93
C SER A 495 -12.94 45.58 -16.44
N ALA A 496 -12.46 44.68 -15.55
CA ALA A 496 -11.83 44.90 -14.21
C ALA A 496 -12.68 45.50 -13.04
N PRO A 497 -12.31 45.34 -11.73
CA PRO A 497 -11.00 44.96 -11.18
C PRO A 497 -10.96 43.89 -10.05
N ALA A 498 -9.72 43.57 -9.68
CA ALA A 498 -9.25 42.53 -8.78
C ALA A 498 -9.52 42.75 -7.27
N ALA A 499 -9.63 41.64 -6.54
CA ALA A 499 -9.45 41.56 -5.10
C ALA A 499 -8.41 40.48 -4.77
N THR A 500 -7.28 40.90 -4.22
CA THR A 500 -6.19 40.05 -3.73
C THR A 500 -6.55 39.41 -2.40
N SER A 501 -6.56 38.08 -2.33
CA SER A 501 -6.42 37.34 -1.06
C SER A 501 -5.35 36.26 -1.24
N SER A 502 -4.23 36.45 -0.56
CA SER A 502 -3.12 35.50 -0.53
C SER A 502 -3.53 34.24 0.24
N LYS A 503 -3.65 33.10 -0.46
CA LYS A 503 -3.64 31.77 0.14
C LYS A 503 -2.18 31.35 0.38
N PRO A 504 -1.86 30.65 1.47
CA PRO A 504 -0.51 30.14 1.69
C PRO A 504 -0.17 29.07 0.65
N ALA A 505 1.05 29.14 0.12
CA ALA A 505 1.58 28.14 -0.81
C ALA A 505 1.61 26.77 -0.14
N HIS A 506 0.99 25.79 -0.80
CA HIS A 506 1.11 24.38 -0.44
C HIS A 506 2.57 23.97 -0.61
N LYS A 507 3.22 23.56 0.50
CA LYS A 507 4.51 22.87 0.42
C LYS A 507 4.30 21.48 -0.14
N HIS A 508 5.19 21.12 -1.04
CA HIS A 508 5.08 20.04 -2.01
C HIS A 508 5.65 18.73 -1.44
N TRP A 509 5.02 17.60 -1.80
CA TRP A 509 5.34 16.27 -1.26
C TRP A 509 6.73 15.75 -1.69
N TRP A 510 7.22 16.18 -2.85
CA TRP A 510 8.57 15.85 -3.30
C TRP A 510 9.64 16.54 -2.49
N ASP A 511 9.41 17.78 -2.04
CA ASP A 511 10.41 18.54 -1.28
C ASP A 511 10.76 17.79 0.02
N TRP A 512 9.80 17.09 0.63
CA TRP A 512 10.04 16.24 1.80
C TRP A 512 10.83 14.95 1.47
N PHE A 513 10.52 14.31 0.34
CA PHE A 513 11.19 13.07 -0.08
C PHE A 513 12.62 13.34 -0.59
N THR A 514 12.87 14.49 -1.24
CA THR A 514 14.19 14.93 -1.69
C THR A 514 15.03 15.47 -0.53
N ASP A 515 14.46 16.27 0.38
CA ASP A 515 15.18 16.83 1.52
C ASP A 515 15.74 15.74 2.46
N GLU A 516 15.07 14.60 2.58
CA GLU A 516 15.54 13.49 3.42
C GLU A 516 16.55 12.59 2.70
N ALA A 517 16.45 12.48 1.36
CA ALA A 517 17.42 11.75 0.55
C ALA A 517 18.75 12.49 0.37
N GLU A 518 18.72 13.82 0.21
CA GLU A 518 19.93 14.65 0.14
C GLU A 518 20.73 14.56 1.46
N LYS A 519 20.05 14.51 2.61
CA LYS A 519 20.70 14.28 3.92
C LYS A 519 21.37 12.90 4.02
N ILE A 520 20.86 11.90 3.31
CA ILE A 520 21.43 10.54 3.27
C ILE A 520 22.64 10.49 2.33
N GLU A 521 22.57 11.12 1.16
CA GLU A 521 23.72 11.26 0.25
C GLU A 521 24.85 12.03 0.94
N ASP A 522 24.55 13.15 1.60
CA ASP A 522 25.53 13.94 2.37
C ASP A 522 26.13 13.15 3.55
N TRP A 523 25.34 12.31 4.22
CA TRP A 523 25.81 11.45 5.31
C TRP A 523 26.69 10.30 4.82
N VAL A 524 26.33 9.68 3.69
CA VAL A 524 27.13 8.60 3.07
C VAL A 524 28.46 9.16 2.56
N ASP A 525 28.46 10.34 1.94
CA ASP A 525 29.69 11.00 1.48
C ASP A 525 30.60 11.42 2.66
N ASP A 526 30.04 11.97 3.75
CA ASP A 526 30.80 12.31 4.97
C ASP A 526 31.31 11.05 5.70
N PHE A 527 30.55 9.95 5.69
CA PHE A 527 30.95 8.67 6.28
C PHE A 527 32.10 8.01 5.47
N VAL A 528 32.00 8.00 4.14
CA VAL A 528 33.03 7.48 3.23
C VAL A 528 34.31 8.30 3.30
N HIS A 529 34.21 9.64 3.41
CA HIS A 529 35.38 10.49 3.58
C HIS A 529 36.04 10.41 4.96
N LYS A 530 35.29 10.08 6.04
CA LYS A 530 35.87 9.95 7.38
C LYS A 530 36.46 8.57 7.70
N HIS A 531 36.13 7.52 6.97
CA HIS A 531 36.47 6.14 7.37
C HIS A 531 37.29 5.33 6.34
N ASN A 532 37.84 5.98 5.31
CA ASN A 532 38.73 5.32 4.36
C ASN A 532 40.12 6.00 4.32
N PRO A 533 41.10 5.57 5.15
CA PRO A 533 42.50 5.88 4.90
C PRO A 533 43.04 4.86 3.88
N LEU A 534 43.86 5.32 2.92
CA LEU A 534 44.55 4.63 1.80
C LEU A 534 43.95 5.06 0.43
N GLU A 535 44.62 5.69 -0.52
CA GLU A 535 46.03 6.07 -0.74
C GLU A 535 46.02 7.41 -1.52
N ASP A 536 46.76 8.41 -1.06
CA ASP A 536 47.18 9.52 -1.91
C ASP A 536 48.57 9.97 -1.43
N ASP A 537 49.56 9.11 -1.68
CA ASP A 537 50.98 9.48 -1.52
C ASP A 537 51.81 8.91 -2.67
N LYS A 538 51.79 9.61 -3.81
CA LYS A 538 52.93 9.68 -4.73
C LYS A 538 53.07 11.08 -5.30
N GLY A 539 53.73 11.94 -4.53
CA GLY A 539 54.19 13.24 -4.99
C GLY A 539 55.44 13.74 -4.27
N LYS A 540 56.59 13.55 -4.93
CA LYS A 540 57.84 14.37 -4.83
C LYS A 540 58.76 14.17 -3.62
N GLN A 541 59.96 13.66 -3.91
CA GLN A 541 61.20 14.06 -3.23
C GLN A 541 62.10 14.77 -4.24
N ASP A 542 62.38 16.05 -3.96
CA ASP A 542 63.57 16.75 -4.43
C ASP A 542 64.68 16.52 -3.39
N SER A 543 65.77 15.88 -3.80
CA SER A 543 67.20 16.14 -3.44
C SER A 543 68.07 14.92 -3.74
#